data_AF-A0A529GMB4-F1
#
_entry.id   AF-A0A529GMB4-F1
#
_cell.length_a   1.000
_cell.length_b   1.000
_cell.length_c   1.000
_cell.angle_alpha   90.00
_cell.angle_beta   90.00
_cell.angle_gamma   90.00
#
_symmetry.space_group_name_H-M   'P 1'
#
loop_
_entity.id
_entity.type
_entity.pdbx_description
1 polymer ?
#
loop_
_entity_poly.entity_id
_entity_poly.type
_entity_poly.pdbx_seq_one_letter_code
_entity_poly.pdbx_strand_id
1 'polypeptide(L)'
;MSDRPSLDTKDFNSIVDLVNTLRNVEGEESKVRVDATNILIEMHRISHRQFAWQNGWVNRADIYRYLYVYGQGDSASYFEQTYGLSVAHFFGACFTIYLGLLEGPWSPQIEHVNQLGISSDEVKQTYNMISDEIWGIRRGAQKLLRHFEDRMKVALPVIYQPSYIRVKPVFRSAAMNNFVISPLPSLIMLRATLGLYYDLSPGGTAIMNDATNRFEDYSRKVIKEYCPDFEVLPAEKYKHEGNNLDTPDVLIRQGEQVVMVCECKATKLTFEAQYSDDPIEDAKTGYSQIAKAVYQL
;
A
#
# COMPACT_ATOMS: atom_id res chain seq x y z
N MET A 1 40.65 2.56 -15.37
CA MET A 1 39.26 2.16 -15.07
C MET A 1 39.36 1.10 -13.99
N SER A 2 38.99 1.39 -12.75
CA SER A 2 39.06 0.39 -11.67
C SER A 2 38.11 -0.75 -11.98
N ASP A 3 38.58 -1.99 -11.91
CA ASP A 3 37.75 -3.19 -11.90
C ASP A 3 36.71 -3.03 -10.79
N ARG A 4 35.50 -2.63 -11.17
CA ARG A 4 34.37 -2.71 -10.26
C ARG A 4 34.06 -4.19 -10.14
N PRO A 5 34.03 -4.76 -8.92
CA PRO A 5 33.65 -6.16 -8.76
C PRO A 5 32.29 -6.38 -9.41
N SER A 6 32.24 -7.28 -10.40
CA SER A 6 31.00 -7.70 -11.05
C SER A 6 30.39 -8.85 -10.26
N LEU A 7 29.12 -8.74 -9.90
CA LEU A 7 28.37 -9.82 -9.26
C LEU A 7 28.12 -10.95 -10.27
N ASP A 8 28.55 -12.18 -9.96
CA ASP A 8 28.21 -13.34 -10.78
C ASP A 8 26.78 -13.82 -10.48
N THR A 9 25.84 -13.39 -11.30
CA THR A 9 24.42 -13.77 -11.16
C THR A 9 24.12 -15.23 -11.50
N LYS A 10 25.10 -16.02 -11.96
CA LYS A 10 24.97 -17.46 -12.18
C LYS A 10 25.36 -18.30 -10.96
N ASP A 11 26.14 -17.73 -10.04
CA ASP A 11 26.53 -18.40 -8.82
C ASP A 11 25.53 -18.07 -7.70
N PHE A 12 24.93 -19.11 -7.13
CA PHE A 12 24.04 -18.96 -5.98
C PHE A 12 24.74 -18.30 -4.78
N ASN A 13 26.05 -18.56 -4.59
CA ASN A 13 26.79 -17.97 -3.48
C ASN A 13 26.91 -16.45 -3.61
N SER A 14 26.96 -15.91 -4.83
CA SER A 14 26.95 -14.45 -5.03
C SER A 14 25.68 -13.81 -4.48
N ILE A 15 24.54 -14.48 -4.60
CA ILE A 15 23.27 -14.01 -4.02
C ILE A 15 23.27 -14.17 -2.49
N VAL A 16 23.79 -15.29 -1.98
CA VAL A 16 23.92 -15.54 -0.54
C VAL A 16 24.80 -14.47 0.12
N ASP A 17 25.95 -14.16 -0.47
CA ASP A 17 26.90 -13.16 0.02
C ASP A 17 26.29 -11.77 0.01
N LEU A 18 25.54 -11.42 -1.05
CA LEU A 18 24.81 -10.15 -1.11
C LEU A 18 23.79 -10.04 0.02
N VAL A 19 22.99 -11.08 0.25
CA VAL A 19 21.96 -11.09 1.31
C VAL A 19 22.61 -11.03 2.69
N ASN A 20 23.68 -11.77 2.94
CA ASN A 20 24.38 -11.76 4.21
C ASN A 20 25.10 -10.44 4.45
N THR A 21 25.67 -9.83 3.41
CA THR A 21 26.26 -8.49 3.50
C THR A 21 25.19 -7.47 3.89
N LEU A 22 24.01 -7.52 3.29
CA LEU A 22 22.89 -6.64 3.63
C LEU A 22 22.45 -6.82 5.09
N ARG A 23 22.36 -8.07 5.56
CA ARG A 23 22.04 -8.39 6.97
C ARG A 23 23.12 -7.89 7.94
N ASN A 24 24.39 -7.99 7.56
CA ASN A 24 25.49 -7.49 8.39
C ASN A 24 25.43 -5.96 8.51
N VAL A 25 25.14 -5.26 7.39
CA VAL A 25 24.94 -3.80 7.41
C VAL A 25 23.78 -3.42 8.34
N GLU A 26 22.64 -4.10 8.21
CA GLU A 26 21.49 -3.92 9.11
C GLU A 26 21.87 -4.17 10.59
N GLY A 27 22.63 -5.22 10.86
CA GLY A 27 23.07 -5.56 12.21
C GLY A 27 23.96 -4.49 12.82
N GLU A 28 24.87 -3.89 12.05
CA GLU A 28 25.69 -2.78 12.51
C GLU A 28 24.89 -1.48 12.70
N GLU A 29 23.98 -1.14 11.78
CA GLU A 29 23.08 0.01 11.94
C GLU A 29 22.20 -0.12 13.20
N SER A 30 21.71 -1.33 13.46
CA SER A 30 20.82 -1.59 14.61
C SER A 30 21.52 -1.42 15.96
N LYS A 31 22.81 -1.76 16.07
CA LYS A 31 23.57 -1.60 17.33
C LYS A 31 23.66 -0.15 17.79
N VAL A 32 23.68 0.79 16.85
CA VAL A 32 23.78 2.23 17.13
C VAL A 32 22.39 2.83 17.37
N ARG A 33 21.38 2.31 16.66
CA ARG A 33 20.03 2.88 16.64
C ARG A 33 19.13 2.35 17.75
N VAL A 34 19.29 1.09 18.18
CA VAL A 34 18.33 0.41 19.06
C VAL A 34 18.90 0.27 20.46
N ASP A 35 18.17 0.76 21.45
CA ASP A 35 18.50 0.62 22.87
C ASP A 35 17.24 0.34 23.72
N ALA A 36 17.42 0.25 25.04
CA ALA A 36 16.33 -0.03 25.96
C ALA A 36 15.23 1.06 25.99
N THR A 37 15.52 2.27 25.51
CA THR A 37 14.59 3.41 25.53
C THR A 37 13.66 3.43 24.32
N ASN A 38 14.05 2.80 23.20
CA ASN A 38 13.27 2.85 21.95
C ASN A 38 12.84 1.48 21.40
N ILE A 39 13.04 0.41 22.16
CA ILE A 39 12.72 -0.96 21.74
C ILE A 39 11.27 -1.14 21.27
N LEU A 40 10.29 -0.52 21.95
CA LEU A 40 8.88 -0.63 21.57
C LEU A 40 8.57 0.10 20.25
N ILE A 41 9.26 1.22 20.00
CA ILE A 41 9.16 1.95 18.75
C ILE A 41 9.71 1.09 17.61
N GLU A 42 10.82 0.39 17.83
CA GLU A 42 11.36 -0.50 16.81
C GLU A 42 10.52 -1.75 16.56
N MET A 43 9.91 -2.34 17.60
CA MET A 43 8.92 -3.40 17.42
C MET A 43 7.78 -2.96 16.50
N HIS A 44 7.31 -1.72 16.65
CA HIS A 44 6.31 -1.14 15.77
C HIS A 44 6.82 -0.99 14.32
N ARG A 45 8.04 -0.48 14.08
CA ARG A 45 8.60 -0.37 12.72
C ARG A 45 8.81 -1.74 12.07
N ILE A 46 9.26 -2.73 12.84
CA ILE A 46 9.40 -4.13 12.40
C ILE A 46 8.03 -4.68 11.97
N SER A 47 6.98 -4.41 12.74
CA SER A 47 5.62 -4.86 12.44
C SER A 47 5.14 -4.35 11.08
N HIS A 48 5.30 -3.05 10.78
CA HIS A 48 4.97 -2.48 9.47
C HIS A 48 5.77 -3.07 8.31
N ARG A 49 6.98 -3.56 8.57
CA ARG A 49 7.79 -4.24 7.55
C ARG A 49 7.35 -5.68 7.34
N GLN A 50 7.15 -6.43 8.42
CA GLN A 50 7.01 -7.89 8.36
C GLN A 50 5.59 -8.35 8.07
N PHE A 51 4.58 -7.76 8.70
CA PHE A 51 3.21 -8.28 8.66
C PHE A 51 2.65 -8.33 7.25
N ALA A 52 2.96 -7.33 6.44
CA ALA A 52 2.45 -7.30 5.08
C ALA A 52 3.09 -8.35 4.16
N TRP A 53 4.34 -8.76 4.44
CA TRP A 53 4.96 -9.91 3.77
C TRP A 53 4.43 -11.25 4.27
N GLN A 54 4.11 -11.35 5.56
CA GLN A 54 3.53 -12.56 6.16
C GLN A 54 2.09 -12.81 5.69
N ASN A 55 1.28 -11.75 5.58
CA ASN A 55 -0.09 -11.82 5.08
C ASN A 55 -0.15 -11.97 3.56
N GLY A 56 0.88 -11.49 2.86
CA GLY A 56 0.93 -11.43 1.41
C GLY A 56 0.00 -10.37 0.81
N TRP A 57 0.21 -10.09 -0.49
CA TRP A 57 -0.50 -9.03 -1.22
C TRP A 57 -1.59 -9.54 -2.15
N VAL A 58 -1.76 -10.86 -2.23
CA VAL A 58 -2.72 -11.53 -3.11
C VAL A 58 -3.66 -12.33 -2.23
N ASN A 59 -4.60 -11.64 -1.59
CA ASN A 59 -5.61 -12.27 -0.76
C ASN A 59 -7.00 -11.70 -1.08
N ARG A 60 -8.02 -12.55 -0.92
CA ARG A 60 -9.40 -12.23 -1.33
C ARG A 60 -9.98 -11.05 -0.54
N ALA A 61 -9.68 -10.98 0.76
CA ALA A 61 -10.20 -9.94 1.64
C ALA A 61 -9.71 -8.55 1.21
N ASP A 62 -8.41 -8.40 0.94
CA ASP A 62 -7.82 -7.15 0.49
C ASP A 62 -8.31 -6.75 -0.88
N ILE A 63 -8.31 -7.68 -1.84
CA ILE A 63 -8.80 -7.41 -3.20
C ILE A 63 -10.24 -6.90 -3.13
N TYR A 64 -11.12 -7.61 -2.44
CA TYR A 64 -12.51 -7.21 -2.31
C TYR A 64 -12.66 -5.86 -1.61
N ARG A 65 -11.98 -5.66 -0.47
CA ARG A 65 -12.00 -4.41 0.28
C ARG A 65 -11.61 -3.22 -0.59
N TYR A 66 -10.47 -3.29 -1.27
CA TYR A 66 -9.97 -2.16 -2.06
C TYR A 66 -10.84 -1.88 -3.29
N LEU A 67 -11.36 -2.91 -3.95
CA LEU A 67 -12.27 -2.72 -5.08
C LEU A 67 -13.65 -2.19 -4.61
N TYR A 68 -14.13 -2.59 -3.43
CA TYR A 68 -15.35 -2.05 -2.85
C TYR A 68 -15.20 -0.57 -2.48
N VAL A 69 -14.07 -0.19 -1.90
CA VAL A 69 -13.81 1.19 -1.44
C VAL A 69 -13.53 2.13 -2.61
N TYR A 70 -12.69 1.71 -3.57
CA TYR A 70 -12.17 2.59 -4.62
C TYR A 70 -12.77 2.34 -6.01
N GLY A 71 -13.34 1.16 -6.26
CA GLY A 71 -13.81 0.73 -7.58
C GLY A 71 -15.20 1.24 -7.95
N GLN A 72 -15.77 2.19 -7.21
CA GLN A 72 -17.09 2.74 -7.44
C GLN A 72 -17.18 4.22 -7.02
N GLY A 73 -18.25 4.90 -7.44
CA GLY A 73 -18.56 6.27 -7.04
C GLY A 73 -17.64 7.35 -7.58
N ASP A 74 -17.46 8.41 -6.79
CA ASP A 74 -16.63 9.56 -7.16
C ASP A 74 -15.16 9.17 -7.26
N SER A 75 -14.70 8.25 -6.41
CA SER A 75 -13.36 7.66 -6.45
C SER A 75 -13.08 6.98 -7.80
N ALA A 76 -13.96 6.09 -8.26
CA ALA A 76 -13.78 5.45 -9.55
C ALA A 76 -13.89 6.43 -10.73
N SER A 77 -14.83 7.37 -10.64
CA SER A 77 -15.03 8.39 -11.67
C SER A 77 -13.80 9.29 -11.81
N TYR A 78 -13.21 9.70 -10.68
CA TYR A 78 -11.97 10.49 -10.65
C TYR A 78 -10.79 9.71 -11.24
N PHE A 79 -10.64 8.44 -10.88
CA PHE A 79 -9.59 7.58 -11.44
C PHE A 79 -9.73 7.48 -12.97
N GLU A 80 -10.93 7.18 -13.46
CA GLU A 80 -11.20 7.03 -14.90
C GLU A 80 -10.94 8.34 -15.67
N GLN A 81 -11.38 9.48 -15.14
CA GLN A 81 -11.10 10.80 -15.73
C GLN A 81 -9.60 11.13 -15.75
N THR A 82 -8.85 10.69 -14.74
CA THR A 82 -7.42 11.01 -14.60
C THR A 82 -6.56 10.14 -15.51
N TYR A 83 -6.87 8.85 -15.62
CA TYR A 83 -6.01 7.87 -16.28
C TYR A 83 -6.57 7.33 -17.60
N GLY A 84 -7.85 7.57 -17.90
CA GLY A 84 -8.49 7.13 -19.14
C GLY A 84 -8.85 5.64 -19.18
N LEU A 85 -8.88 4.97 -18.01
CA LEU A 85 -9.35 3.59 -17.85
C LEU A 85 -10.05 3.40 -16.49
N SER A 86 -11.03 2.51 -16.44
CA SER A 86 -11.75 2.21 -15.20
C SER A 86 -10.86 1.45 -14.20
N VAL A 87 -11.18 1.56 -12.91
CA VAL A 87 -10.49 0.78 -11.85
C VAL A 87 -10.59 -0.73 -12.10
N ALA A 88 -11.74 -1.21 -12.59
CA ALA A 88 -11.95 -2.62 -12.91
C ALA A 88 -11.03 -3.09 -14.06
N HIS A 89 -10.89 -2.29 -15.11
CA HIS A 89 -10.00 -2.61 -16.23
C HIS A 89 -8.52 -2.52 -15.82
N PHE A 90 -8.14 -1.52 -15.03
CA PHE A 90 -6.79 -1.42 -14.47
C PHE A 90 -6.45 -2.65 -13.61
N PHE A 91 -7.36 -3.06 -12.72
CA PHE A 91 -7.19 -4.27 -11.91
C PHE A 91 -7.11 -5.54 -12.77
N GLY A 92 -8.01 -5.71 -13.74
CA GLY A 92 -8.02 -6.88 -14.62
C GLY A 92 -6.76 -7.00 -15.48
N ALA A 93 -6.26 -5.87 -15.99
CA ALA A 93 -4.99 -5.82 -16.73
C ALA A 93 -3.82 -6.17 -15.80
N CYS A 94 -3.75 -5.58 -14.60
CA CYS A 94 -2.73 -5.93 -13.61
C CYS A 94 -2.77 -7.41 -13.21
N PHE A 95 -3.96 -7.99 -13.02
CA PHE A 95 -4.13 -9.39 -12.69
C PHE A 95 -3.61 -10.30 -13.82
N THR A 96 -3.90 -9.95 -15.07
CA THR A 96 -3.42 -10.70 -16.24
C THR A 96 -1.89 -10.62 -16.36
N ILE A 97 -1.32 -9.43 -16.19
CA ILE A 97 0.14 -9.22 -16.18
C ILE A 97 0.80 -9.97 -15.03
N TYR A 98 0.18 -9.97 -13.84
CA TYR A 98 0.63 -10.74 -12.68
C TYR A 98 0.70 -12.23 -12.99
N LEU A 99 -0.36 -12.82 -13.55
CA LEU A 99 -0.37 -14.24 -13.93
C LEU A 99 0.70 -14.56 -14.97
N GLY A 100 0.85 -13.73 -16.02
CA GLY A 100 1.87 -13.95 -17.05
C GLY A 100 3.30 -13.86 -16.53
N LEU A 101 3.56 -13.03 -15.52
CA LEU A 101 4.89 -12.88 -14.90
C LEU A 101 5.15 -13.87 -13.76
N LEU A 102 4.17 -14.69 -13.37
CA LEU A 102 4.44 -15.85 -12.53
C LEU A 102 5.07 -17.01 -13.33
N GLU A 103 4.86 -17.07 -14.65
CA GLU A 103 5.35 -18.16 -15.49
C GLU A 103 6.86 -18.10 -15.76
N GLY A 104 7.47 -16.92 -15.65
CA GLY A 104 8.89 -16.76 -15.88
C GLY A 104 9.42 -15.35 -15.61
N PRO A 105 10.77 -15.19 -15.52
CA PRO A 105 11.39 -13.92 -15.17
C PRO A 105 11.27 -12.89 -16.29
N TRP A 106 11.64 -13.22 -17.52
CA TRP A 106 11.59 -12.31 -18.66
C TRP A 106 10.57 -12.80 -19.67
N SER A 107 9.51 -12.03 -19.84
CA SER A 107 8.40 -12.36 -20.74
C SER A 107 8.14 -11.21 -21.71
N PRO A 108 7.62 -11.49 -22.92
CA PRO A 108 7.05 -10.46 -23.79
C PRO A 108 5.96 -9.67 -23.06
N GLN A 109 5.69 -8.45 -23.50
CA GLN A 109 4.54 -7.69 -23.00
C GLN A 109 3.24 -8.38 -23.41
N ILE A 110 2.26 -8.34 -22.51
CA ILE A 110 0.90 -8.75 -22.84
C ILE A 110 0.27 -7.58 -23.59
N GLU A 111 -0.15 -7.80 -24.84
CA GLU A 111 -0.69 -6.72 -25.69
C GLU A 111 -2.22 -6.70 -25.75
N HIS A 112 -2.86 -7.85 -25.45
CA HIS A 112 -4.29 -8.03 -25.61
C HIS A 112 -4.88 -8.79 -24.43
N VAL A 113 -5.96 -8.27 -23.86
CA VAL A 113 -6.73 -8.91 -22.79
C VAL A 113 -8.22 -8.88 -23.15
N ASN A 114 -8.52 -9.21 -24.41
CA ASN A 114 -9.85 -9.12 -25.01
C ASN A 114 -10.91 -9.96 -24.28
N GLN A 115 -10.50 -11.06 -23.65
CA GLN A 115 -11.40 -11.92 -22.88
C GLN A 115 -12.01 -11.22 -21.66
N LEU A 116 -11.34 -10.18 -21.14
CA LEU A 116 -11.85 -9.34 -20.04
C LEU A 116 -12.50 -8.04 -20.55
N GLY A 117 -12.65 -7.88 -21.87
CA GLY A 117 -13.15 -6.64 -22.48
C GLY A 117 -12.18 -5.46 -22.40
N ILE A 118 -10.91 -5.71 -22.08
CA ILE A 118 -9.88 -4.67 -21.93
C ILE A 118 -9.16 -4.47 -23.26
N SER A 119 -9.18 -3.24 -23.75
CA SER A 119 -8.51 -2.84 -24.99
C SER A 119 -6.99 -2.78 -24.86
N SER A 120 -6.29 -2.87 -25.99
CA SER A 120 -4.81 -2.74 -26.00
C SER A 120 -4.32 -1.39 -25.49
N ASP A 121 -5.09 -0.32 -25.69
CA ASP A 121 -4.75 1.00 -25.18
C ASP A 121 -4.82 1.05 -23.64
N GLU A 122 -5.81 0.40 -23.04
CA GLU A 122 -5.92 0.30 -21.57
C GLU A 122 -4.82 -0.58 -20.97
N VAL A 123 -4.41 -1.65 -21.66
CA VAL A 123 -3.25 -2.46 -21.26
C VAL A 123 -1.98 -1.62 -21.31
N LYS A 124 -1.79 -0.83 -22.37
CA LYS A 124 -0.66 0.09 -22.50
C LYS A 124 -0.66 1.17 -21.40
N GLN A 125 -1.81 1.77 -21.10
CA GLN A 125 -1.96 2.71 -19.98
C GLN A 125 -1.60 2.03 -18.65
N THR A 126 -2.06 0.81 -18.43
CA THR A 126 -1.71 0.00 -17.25
C THR A 126 -0.20 -0.17 -17.13
N TYR A 127 0.50 -0.58 -18.20
CA TYR A 127 1.96 -0.65 -18.20
C TYR A 127 2.61 0.71 -17.89
N ASN A 128 2.10 1.82 -18.42
CA ASN A 128 2.63 3.14 -18.07
C ASN A 128 2.47 3.45 -16.57
N MET A 129 1.41 2.96 -15.93
CA MET A 129 1.17 3.14 -14.50
C MET A 129 2.04 2.23 -13.61
N ILE A 130 2.33 1.00 -14.04
CA ILE A 130 2.99 -0.01 -13.17
C ILE A 130 4.43 -0.36 -13.59
N SER A 131 4.90 0.14 -14.73
CA SER A 131 6.23 -0.21 -15.26
C SER A 131 7.12 0.98 -15.54
N ASP A 132 8.42 0.73 -15.53
CA ASP A 132 9.45 1.66 -15.99
C ASP A 132 10.66 0.89 -16.54
N GLU A 133 11.53 1.55 -17.31
CA GLU A 133 12.82 1.00 -17.71
C GLU A 133 13.72 0.75 -16.49
N ILE A 134 14.59 -0.26 -16.53
CA ILE A 134 15.49 -0.60 -15.40
C ILE A 134 16.25 0.65 -14.88
N TRP A 135 16.72 1.50 -15.79
CA TRP A 135 17.41 2.74 -15.44
C TRP A 135 16.47 3.79 -14.84
N GLY A 136 15.21 3.83 -15.27
CA GLY A 136 14.14 4.64 -14.68
C GLY A 136 13.86 4.22 -13.25
N ILE A 137 13.73 2.91 -13.00
CA ILE A 137 13.55 2.33 -11.66
C ILE A 137 14.68 2.75 -10.71
N ARG A 138 15.95 2.65 -11.14
CA ARG A 138 17.11 3.06 -10.33
C ARG A 138 17.07 4.53 -9.96
N ARG A 139 16.81 5.41 -10.94
CA ARG A 139 16.69 6.85 -10.69
C ARG A 139 15.49 7.18 -9.81
N GLY A 140 14.36 6.51 -10.03
CA GLY A 140 13.14 6.63 -9.23
C GLY A 140 13.37 6.24 -7.78
N ALA A 141 14.05 5.13 -7.52
CA ALA A 141 14.43 4.70 -6.18
C ALA A 141 15.32 5.72 -5.47
N GLN A 142 16.35 6.24 -6.14
CA GLN A 142 17.22 7.26 -5.55
C GLN A 142 16.48 8.57 -5.28
N LYS A 143 15.60 8.99 -6.19
CA LYS A 143 14.77 10.18 -6.00
C LYS A 143 13.81 10.02 -4.83
N LEU A 144 13.20 8.84 -4.70
CA LEU A 144 12.28 8.53 -3.61
C LEU A 144 13.00 8.51 -2.27
N LEU A 145 14.18 7.90 -2.19
CA LEU A 145 15.03 7.91 -1.00
C LEU A 145 15.35 9.35 -0.56
N ARG A 146 15.91 10.15 -1.48
CA ARG A 146 16.25 11.55 -1.20
C ARG A 146 15.05 12.37 -0.75
N HIS A 147 13.89 12.16 -1.37
CA HIS A 147 12.66 12.85 -0.97
C HIS A 147 12.32 12.65 0.51
N PHE A 148 12.43 11.42 1.02
CA PHE A 148 12.13 11.14 2.42
C PHE A 148 13.27 11.59 3.35
N GLU A 149 14.53 11.37 2.99
CA GLU A 149 15.67 11.87 3.78
C GLU A 149 15.66 13.40 3.91
N ASP A 150 15.34 14.12 2.83
CA ASP A 150 15.22 15.59 2.83
C ASP A 150 14.06 16.08 3.70
N ARG A 151 12.97 15.31 3.80
CA ARG A 151 11.83 15.64 4.65
C ARG A 151 12.10 15.35 6.12
N MET A 152 12.72 14.20 6.39
CA MET A 152 12.99 13.71 7.75
C MET A 152 14.29 14.28 8.34
N LYS A 153 15.10 14.95 7.51
CA LYS A 153 16.40 15.54 7.88
C LYS A 153 17.38 14.53 8.48
N VAL A 154 17.24 13.26 8.12
CA VAL A 154 18.07 12.15 8.59
C VAL A 154 18.28 11.15 7.45
N ALA A 155 19.46 10.52 7.43
CA ALA A 155 19.73 9.41 6.53
C ALA A 155 18.92 8.19 6.98
N LEU A 156 18.25 7.53 6.05
CA LEU A 156 17.43 6.36 6.38
C LEU A 156 18.31 5.10 6.46
N PRO A 157 18.22 4.31 7.55
CA PRO A 157 18.81 2.99 7.60
C PRO A 157 18.41 2.18 6.38
N VAL A 158 19.32 1.34 5.85
CA VAL A 158 19.11 0.58 4.61
C VAL A 158 17.78 -0.18 4.63
N ILE A 159 17.45 -0.67 5.81
CA ILE A 159 16.27 -1.47 6.07
C ILE A 159 14.92 -0.73 6.02
N TYR A 160 14.96 0.59 6.23
CA TYR A 160 13.81 1.46 6.20
C TYR A 160 13.70 2.25 4.90
N GLN A 161 14.61 2.03 3.94
CA GLN A 161 14.56 2.75 2.67
C GLN A 161 13.26 2.46 1.89
N PRO A 162 12.67 3.48 1.27
CA PRO A 162 11.41 3.36 0.55
C PRO A 162 11.59 2.48 -0.71
N SER A 163 10.60 1.63 -0.96
CA SER A 163 10.66 0.65 -2.04
C SER A 163 9.97 1.15 -3.30
N TYR A 164 10.73 1.66 -4.27
CA TYR A 164 10.17 2.16 -5.54
C TYR A 164 9.45 1.08 -6.36
N ILE A 165 9.82 -0.18 -6.17
CA ILE A 165 9.16 -1.33 -6.81
C ILE A 165 7.72 -1.54 -6.32
N ARG A 166 7.32 -0.93 -5.19
CA ARG A 166 5.90 -0.89 -4.77
C ARG A 166 5.07 0.10 -5.60
N VAL A 167 5.74 1.05 -6.27
CA VAL A 167 5.11 2.05 -7.17
C VAL A 167 5.13 1.54 -8.62
N LYS A 168 6.30 1.05 -9.07
CA LYS A 168 6.54 0.49 -10.40
C LYS A 168 7.04 -0.96 -10.29
N PRO A 169 6.15 -1.94 -10.05
CA PRO A 169 6.54 -3.34 -9.82
C PRO A 169 7.04 -4.08 -11.06
N VAL A 170 6.87 -3.53 -12.26
CA VAL A 170 7.28 -4.16 -13.52
C VAL A 170 8.44 -3.40 -14.14
N PHE A 171 9.50 -4.11 -14.53
CA PHE A 171 10.65 -3.52 -15.21
C PHE A 171 10.59 -3.86 -16.68
N ARG A 172 10.84 -2.86 -17.52
CA ARG A 172 10.99 -3.01 -18.97
C ARG A 172 12.46 -2.95 -19.33
N SER A 173 12.82 -3.67 -20.40
CA SER A 173 14.15 -3.62 -20.98
C SER A 173 14.05 -3.39 -22.49
N ALA A 174 14.29 -2.15 -22.92
CA ALA A 174 14.40 -1.80 -24.33
C ALA A 174 15.52 -2.59 -25.04
N ALA A 175 16.58 -2.95 -24.31
CA ALA A 175 17.67 -3.79 -24.82
C ALA A 175 17.23 -5.24 -25.10
N MET A 176 16.12 -5.68 -24.52
CA MET A 176 15.53 -7.01 -24.71
C MET A 176 14.18 -6.89 -25.42
N ASN A 177 14.07 -6.03 -26.44
CA ASN A 177 12.84 -5.86 -27.23
C ASN A 177 11.59 -5.59 -26.36
N ASN A 178 11.74 -4.74 -25.35
CA ASN A 178 10.71 -4.39 -24.37
C ASN A 178 10.15 -5.55 -23.54
N PHE A 179 10.89 -6.66 -23.41
CA PHE A 179 10.57 -7.70 -22.45
C PHE A 179 10.42 -7.11 -21.04
N VAL A 180 9.57 -7.77 -20.27
CA VAL A 180 9.21 -7.35 -18.92
C VAL A 180 9.56 -8.41 -17.90
N ILE A 181 9.90 -7.94 -16.71
CA ILE A 181 10.11 -8.75 -15.50
C ILE A 181 9.43 -8.08 -14.32
N SER A 182 8.89 -8.86 -13.40
CA SER A 182 8.59 -8.37 -12.06
C SER A 182 9.37 -9.21 -11.07
N PRO A 183 10.40 -8.65 -10.40
CA PRO A 183 11.18 -9.41 -9.42
C PRO A 183 10.32 -9.92 -8.24
N LEU A 184 9.22 -9.22 -7.95
CA LEU A 184 8.25 -9.57 -6.92
C LEU A 184 6.84 -9.40 -7.51
N PRO A 185 6.33 -10.39 -8.27
CA PRO A 185 5.07 -10.27 -8.99
C PRO A 185 3.87 -9.89 -8.12
N SER A 186 3.84 -10.32 -6.85
CA SER A 186 2.78 -9.95 -5.90
C SER A 186 2.64 -8.43 -5.70
N LEU A 187 3.69 -7.65 -5.96
CA LEU A 187 3.63 -6.19 -5.87
C LEU A 187 2.79 -5.55 -6.98
N ILE A 188 2.53 -6.26 -8.08
CA ILE A 188 1.57 -5.85 -9.10
C ILE A 188 0.16 -5.77 -8.49
N MET A 189 -0.23 -6.79 -7.72
CA MET A 189 -1.53 -6.81 -7.04
C MET A 189 -1.59 -5.78 -5.91
N LEU A 190 -0.50 -5.58 -5.16
CA LEU A 190 -0.40 -4.46 -4.22
C LEU A 190 -0.67 -3.12 -4.93
N ARG A 191 -0.04 -2.89 -6.09
CA ARG A 191 -0.19 -1.65 -6.86
C ARG A 191 -1.62 -1.49 -7.40
N ALA A 192 -2.26 -2.57 -7.80
CA ALA A 192 -3.63 -2.60 -8.31
C ALA A 192 -4.72 -2.47 -7.23
N THR A 193 -4.35 -2.60 -5.95
CA THR A 193 -5.29 -2.56 -4.82
C THR A 193 -4.95 -1.42 -3.88
N LEU A 194 -4.11 -1.66 -2.87
CA LEU A 194 -3.67 -0.65 -1.91
C LEU A 194 -2.99 0.56 -2.59
N GLY A 195 -2.37 0.36 -3.75
CA GLY A 195 -1.77 1.43 -4.54
C GLY A 195 -2.77 2.48 -5.04
N LEU A 196 -4.05 2.13 -5.22
CA LEU A 196 -5.10 3.05 -5.69
C LEU A 196 -5.26 4.26 -4.78
N TYR A 197 -5.04 4.12 -3.47
CA TYR A 197 -5.07 5.23 -2.52
C TYR A 197 -4.20 6.41 -3.00
N TYR A 198 -3.00 6.13 -3.52
CA TYR A 198 -2.08 7.19 -3.96
C TYR A 198 -2.48 7.81 -5.30
N ASP A 199 -3.24 7.09 -6.13
CA ASP A 199 -3.82 7.62 -7.36
C ASP A 199 -5.02 8.54 -7.07
N LEU A 200 -5.75 8.26 -5.97
CA LEU A 200 -6.96 8.98 -5.58
C LEU A 200 -6.71 10.17 -4.64
N SER A 201 -5.70 10.08 -3.78
CA SER A 201 -5.37 11.12 -2.80
C SER A 201 -5.20 12.53 -3.40
N PRO A 202 -4.65 12.71 -4.62
CA PRO A 202 -4.59 14.02 -5.28
C PRO A 202 -5.96 14.63 -5.62
N GLY A 203 -7.03 13.84 -5.66
CA GLY A 203 -8.41 14.30 -5.91
C GLY A 203 -9.00 15.15 -4.78
N GLY A 204 -8.31 15.26 -3.64
CA GLY A 204 -8.69 16.12 -2.54
C GLY A 204 -9.81 15.56 -1.67
N THR A 205 -10.34 16.40 -0.78
CA THR A 205 -11.23 15.99 0.33
C THR A 205 -12.50 15.31 -0.15
N ALA A 206 -13.11 15.75 -1.25
CA ALA A 206 -14.35 15.17 -1.75
C ALA A 206 -14.17 13.67 -2.11
N ILE A 207 -13.12 13.37 -2.86
CA ILE A 207 -12.78 12.00 -3.27
C ILE A 207 -12.41 11.14 -2.06
N MET A 208 -11.65 11.70 -1.12
CA MET A 208 -11.27 10.98 0.10
C MET A 208 -12.45 10.73 1.06
N ASN A 209 -13.43 11.63 1.11
CA ASN A 209 -14.65 11.44 1.89
C ASN A 209 -15.51 10.33 1.29
N ASP A 210 -15.63 10.30 -0.04
CA ASP A 210 -16.33 9.24 -0.77
C ASP A 210 -15.72 7.85 -0.49
N ALA A 211 -14.38 7.74 -0.50
CA ALA A 211 -13.69 6.54 -0.06
C ALA A 211 -13.91 6.20 1.43
N THR A 212 -13.94 7.21 2.30
CA THR A 212 -14.15 7.02 3.76
C THR A 212 -15.54 6.47 4.05
N ASN A 213 -16.58 7.08 3.47
CA ASN A 213 -17.97 6.62 3.59
C ASN A 213 -18.12 5.16 3.12
N ARG A 214 -17.45 4.76 2.04
CA ARG A 214 -17.47 3.36 1.58
C ARG A 214 -16.71 2.41 2.49
N PHE A 215 -15.63 2.87 3.10
CA PHE A 215 -14.91 2.07 4.07
C PHE A 215 -15.73 1.83 5.34
N GLU A 216 -16.52 2.82 5.78
CA GLU A 216 -17.51 2.65 6.84
C GLU A 216 -18.58 1.63 6.45
N ASP A 217 -19.19 1.78 5.27
CA ASP A 217 -20.19 0.83 4.76
C ASP A 217 -19.65 -0.60 4.70
N TYR A 218 -18.42 -0.75 4.19
CA TYR A 218 -17.72 -2.03 4.14
C TYR A 218 -17.55 -2.62 5.53
N SER A 219 -17.08 -1.82 6.49
CA SER A 219 -16.84 -2.25 7.86
C SER A 219 -18.14 -2.71 8.53
N ARG A 220 -19.24 -1.95 8.35
CA ARG A 220 -20.57 -2.35 8.86
C ARG A 220 -21.03 -3.69 8.27
N LYS A 221 -20.89 -3.87 6.96
CA LYS A 221 -21.24 -5.12 6.27
C LYS A 221 -20.44 -6.31 6.79
N VAL A 222 -19.13 -6.17 6.92
CA VAL A 222 -18.26 -7.25 7.41
C VAL A 222 -18.61 -7.62 8.84
N ILE A 223 -18.72 -6.65 9.76
CA ILE A 223 -19.05 -6.93 11.15
C ILE A 223 -20.40 -7.64 11.25
N LYS A 224 -21.42 -7.15 10.52
CA LYS A 224 -22.75 -7.75 10.57
C LYS A 224 -22.77 -9.18 10.03
N GLU A 225 -22.02 -9.46 8.98
CA GLU A 225 -21.97 -10.79 8.36
C GLU A 225 -21.24 -11.81 9.25
N TYR A 226 -20.11 -11.42 9.85
CA TYR A 226 -19.34 -12.32 10.72
C TYR A 226 -19.89 -12.44 12.13
N CYS A 227 -20.62 -11.43 12.61
CA CYS A 227 -21.20 -11.37 13.94
C CYS A 227 -22.70 -11.02 13.88
N PRO A 228 -23.57 -11.93 13.42
CA PRO A 228 -24.97 -11.65 13.12
C PRO A 228 -25.81 -11.26 14.35
N ASP A 229 -25.38 -11.68 15.54
CA ASP A 229 -26.05 -11.37 16.81
C ASP A 229 -25.93 -9.89 17.21
N PHE A 230 -24.97 -9.17 16.64
CA PHE A 230 -24.85 -7.73 16.86
C PHE A 230 -25.68 -6.95 15.85
N GLU A 231 -26.33 -5.89 16.31
CA GLU A 231 -26.87 -4.84 15.46
C GLU A 231 -25.74 -3.84 15.18
N VAL A 232 -25.51 -3.52 13.90
CA VAL A 232 -24.42 -2.64 13.46
C VAL A 232 -25.04 -1.41 12.82
N LEU A 233 -24.91 -0.26 13.48
CA LEU A 233 -25.56 0.98 13.11
C LEU A 233 -24.55 2.01 12.56
N PRO A 234 -24.99 2.92 11.67
CA PRO A 234 -24.19 4.06 11.26
C PRO A 234 -24.05 5.09 12.39
N ALA A 235 -23.21 6.11 12.17
CA ALA A 235 -23.14 7.27 13.05
C ALA A 235 -24.51 7.96 13.20
N GLU A 236 -24.82 8.37 14.43
CA GLU A 236 -26.02 9.12 14.78
C GLU A 236 -25.65 10.54 15.22
N LYS A 237 -26.56 11.48 14.97
CA LYS A 237 -26.44 12.86 15.45
C LYS A 237 -27.14 13.00 16.79
N TYR A 238 -26.44 13.56 17.77
CA TYR A 238 -27.01 13.86 19.07
C TYR A 238 -26.64 15.28 19.53
N LYS A 239 -27.40 15.80 20.49
CA LYS A 239 -27.13 17.09 21.11
C LYS A 239 -26.48 16.91 22.47
N HIS A 240 -25.35 17.58 22.69
CA HIS A 240 -24.68 17.64 23.97
C HIS A 240 -24.28 19.09 24.28
N GLU A 241 -24.73 19.61 25.42
CA GLU A 241 -24.46 20.99 25.86
C GLU A 241 -24.76 22.05 24.78
N GLY A 242 -25.82 21.83 23.99
CA GLY A 242 -26.25 22.74 22.92
C GLY A 242 -25.51 22.57 21.58
N ASN A 243 -24.46 21.75 21.53
CA ASN A 243 -23.75 21.41 20.31
C ASN A 243 -24.35 20.17 19.65
N ASN A 244 -24.45 20.16 18.31
CA ASN A 244 -24.70 18.94 17.56
C ASN A 244 -23.38 18.19 17.40
N LEU A 245 -23.31 16.97 17.91
CA LEU A 245 -22.18 16.08 17.79
C LEU A 245 -22.59 14.84 17.01
N ASP A 246 -21.63 14.26 16.29
CA ASP A 246 -21.77 12.94 15.67
C ASP A 246 -21.19 11.89 16.61
N THR A 247 -21.84 10.72 16.69
CA THR A 247 -21.22 9.54 17.30
C THR A 247 -20.09 9.00 16.39
N PRO A 248 -19.24 8.09 16.88
CA PRO A 248 -18.30 7.37 16.01
C PRO A 248 -19.00 6.65 14.85
N ASP A 249 -18.23 6.40 13.78
CA ASP A 249 -18.74 5.99 12.45
C ASP A 249 -19.55 4.67 12.44
N VAL A 250 -19.21 3.76 13.35
CA VAL A 250 -19.87 2.46 13.50
C VAL A 250 -20.20 2.21 14.97
N LEU A 251 -21.48 1.99 15.25
CA LEU A 251 -21.97 1.60 16.58
C LEU A 251 -22.36 0.12 16.54
N ILE A 252 -21.88 -0.66 17.51
CA ILE A 252 -22.19 -2.08 17.64
C ILE A 252 -23.04 -2.28 18.89
N ARG A 253 -24.24 -2.83 18.71
CA ARG A 253 -25.21 -3.07 19.77
C ARG A 253 -25.46 -4.56 19.99
N GLN A 254 -25.70 -4.91 21.25
CA GLN A 254 -26.23 -6.21 21.65
C GLN A 254 -27.50 -5.98 22.47
N GLY A 255 -28.66 -6.35 21.92
CA GLY A 255 -29.94 -5.94 22.48
C GLY A 255 -30.08 -4.41 22.48
N GLU A 256 -30.38 -3.82 23.65
CA GLU A 256 -30.57 -2.37 23.75
C GLU A 256 -29.26 -1.59 24.00
N GLN A 257 -28.16 -2.26 24.33
CA GLN A 257 -26.91 -1.64 24.75
C GLN A 257 -25.90 -1.52 23.60
N VAL A 258 -25.22 -0.37 23.50
CA VAL A 258 -24.03 -0.22 22.65
C VAL A 258 -22.84 -0.82 23.40
N VAL A 259 -22.21 -1.84 22.83
CA VAL A 259 -21.11 -2.59 23.46
C VAL A 259 -19.73 -2.20 22.90
N MET A 260 -19.70 -1.60 21.72
CA MET A 260 -18.48 -1.19 21.05
C MET A 260 -18.77 -0.07 20.05
N VAL A 261 -17.81 0.85 19.92
CA VAL A 261 -17.84 1.91 18.91
C VAL A 261 -16.53 1.89 18.12
N CYS A 262 -16.62 2.09 16.82
CA CYS A 262 -15.48 2.10 15.91
C CYS A 262 -15.48 3.37 15.07
N GLU A 263 -14.33 4.03 14.99
CA GLU A 263 -14.03 5.06 14.00
C GLU A 263 -13.36 4.39 12.81
N CYS A 264 -13.86 4.67 11.62
CA CYS A 264 -13.35 4.17 10.35
C CYS A 264 -12.59 5.29 9.64
N LYS A 265 -11.38 5.00 9.18
CA LYS A 265 -10.64 5.94 8.33
C LYS A 265 -10.13 5.23 7.09
N ALA A 266 -10.49 5.73 5.91
CA ALA A 266 -9.88 5.32 4.65
C ALA A 266 -8.56 6.07 4.39
N THR A 267 -7.78 6.30 5.44
CA THR A 267 -6.48 6.95 5.36
C THR A 267 -5.37 5.93 5.60
N LYS A 268 -4.20 6.21 5.06
CA LYS A 268 -3.01 5.40 5.28
C LYS A 268 -2.01 6.19 6.10
N LEU A 269 -1.33 5.51 7.03
CA LEU A 269 -0.14 6.08 7.66
C LEU A 269 0.87 6.45 6.58
N THR A 270 1.41 7.66 6.69
CA THR A 270 2.47 8.08 5.76
C THR A 270 3.73 7.27 6.01
N PHE A 271 4.65 7.26 5.04
CA PHE A 271 5.91 6.55 5.20
C PHE A 271 6.71 7.09 6.40
N GLU A 272 6.71 8.40 6.61
CA GLU A 272 7.33 9.04 7.77
C GLU A 272 6.69 8.53 9.06
N ALA A 273 5.36 8.47 9.12
CA ALA A 273 4.66 7.94 10.29
C ALA A 273 5.05 6.49 10.61
N GLN A 274 5.37 5.68 9.60
CA GLN A 274 5.74 4.27 9.80
C GLN A 274 7.19 4.09 10.23
N TYR A 275 8.10 4.98 9.80
CA TYR A 275 9.54 4.74 9.86
C TYR A 275 10.38 5.87 10.47
N SER A 276 9.81 7.01 10.90
CA SER A 276 10.55 8.10 11.54
C SER A 276 11.04 7.76 12.93
N ASP A 277 12.07 8.47 13.40
CA ASP A 277 12.75 8.25 14.69
C ASP A 277 11.84 8.53 15.90
N ASP A 278 10.91 9.47 15.76
CA ASP A 278 9.82 9.72 16.70
C ASP A 278 8.45 9.69 15.98
N PRO A 279 7.86 8.50 15.75
CA PRO A 279 6.59 8.36 15.05
C PRO A 279 5.43 9.09 15.74
N ILE A 280 5.53 9.29 17.06
CA ILE A 280 4.45 9.85 17.88
C ILE A 280 4.42 11.37 17.74
N GLU A 281 5.57 12.05 17.71
CA GLU A 281 5.62 13.48 17.39
C GLU A 281 5.44 13.75 15.89
N ASP A 282 6.08 12.98 15.01
CA ASP A 282 6.05 13.22 13.55
C ASP A 282 4.71 12.86 12.88
N ALA A 283 3.93 11.96 13.50
CA ALA A 283 2.61 11.57 13.02
C ALA A 283 1.56 11.62 14.13
N LYS A 284 1.68 12.57 15.05
CA LYS A 284 0.76 12.82 16.17
C LYS A 284 -0.71 12.82 15.72
N THR A 285 -1.02 13.42 14.57
CA THR A 285 -2.38 13.44 13.99
C THR A 285 -2.84 12.05 13.52
N GLY A 286 -1.97 11.26 12.88
CA GLY A 286 -2.30 9.92 12.40
C GLY A 286 -2.42 8.90 13.53
N TYR A 287 -1.48 8.90 14.48
CA TYR A 287 -1.49 7.99 15.63
C TYR A 287 -2.57 8.35 16.65
N SER A 288 -2.79 9.63 16.95
CA SER A 288 -3.90 10.01 17.84
C SER A 288 -5.26 9.66 17.25
N GLN A 289 -5.37 9.62 15.91
CA GLN A 289 -6.58 9.18 15.23
C GLN A 289 -6.77 7.65 15.27
N ILE A 290 -5.69 6.87 15.09
CA ILE A 290 -5.75 5.41 15.19
C ILE A 290 -5.96 4.94 16.64
N ALA A 291 -5.31 5.58 17.61
CA ALA A 291 -5.47 5.26 19.03
C ALA A 291 -6.88 5.57 19.57
N LYS A 292 -7.64 6.42 18.85
CA LYS A 292 -9.05 6.69 19.12
C LYS A 292 -10.01 5.78 18.38
N ALA A 293 -9.52 4.83 17.58
CA ALA A 293 -10.34 4.22 16.56
C ALA A 293 -11.26 3.10 17.05
N VAL A 294 -11.02 2.51 18.21
CA VAL A 294 -11.84 1.41 18.74
C VAL A 294 -11.94 1.52 20.25
N TYR A 295 -13.17 1.64 20.76
CA TYR A 295 -13.45 1.63 22.19
C TYR A 295 -14.50 0.56 22.50
N GLN A 296 -14.21 -0.24 23.52
CA GLN A 296 -15.22 -1.05 24.19
C GLN A 296 -15.84 -0.21 25.31
N LEU A 297 -17.17 -0.16 25.35
CA LEU A 297 -17.93 0.61 26.34
C LEU A 297 -18.30 -0.25 27.55
#